data_AF-A0A7V3GTV6-F1
#
_entry.id   AF-A0A7V3GTV6-F1
#
_cell.length_a   1.000
_cell.length_b   1.000
_cell.length_c   1.000
_cell.angle_alpha   90.00
_cell.angle_beta   90.00
_cell.angle_gamma   90.00
#
_symmetry.space_group_name_H-M   'P 1'
#
loop_
_entity.id
_entity.type
_entity.pdbx_description
1 polymer ?
#
loop_
_entity_poly.entity_id
_entity_poly.type
_entity_poly.pdbx_seq_one_letter_code
_entity_poly.pdbx_strand_id
1 'polypeptide(L)'
;MTRLASLSGPVKIGLIAAGIAILLAIIGIFKGAVPADPLSIFMALAISGVSWFVVAWAIATAARDVEADLAEPSDDASPTDH
;
A
#
# COMPACT_ATOMS: atom_id res chain seq x y z
N MET A 1 -12.51 -22.05 0.85
CA MET A 1 -13.42 -21.09 1.51
C MET A 1 -12.82 -20.82 2.89
N THR A 2 -12.23 -19.68 3.27
CA THR A 2 -12.19 -18.34 2.70
C THR A 2 -11.02 -17.65 3.42
N ARG A 3 -9.83 -17.54 2.80
CA ARG A 3 -8.66 -16.82 3.36
C ARG A 3 -8.88 -15.30 3.27
N LEU A 4 -9.98 -14.82 3.82
CA LEU A 4 -10.32 -13.40 3.94
C LEU A 4 -10.25 -12.93 5.40
N ALA A 5 -9.80 -13.79 6.34
CA ALA A 5 -9.81 -13.51 7.78
C ALA A 5 -8.61 -12.71 8.31
N SER A 6 -7.66 -12.29 7.47
CA SER A 6 -6.73 -11.22 7.83
C SER A 6 -6.39 -10.40 6.61
N LEU A 7 -7.01 -9.22 6.47
CA LEU A 7 -6.40 -8.19 5.63
C LEU A 7 -5.06 -7.87 6.29
N SER A 8 -3.98 -8.47 5.78
CA SER A 8 -2.61 -8.24 6.20
C SER A 8 -2.39 -6.72 6.34
N GLY A 9 -1.86 -6.27 7.48
CA GLY A 9 -1.62 -4.85 7.79
C GLY A 9 -1.18 -3.99 6.59
N PRO A 10 -0.21 -4.45 5.75
CA PRO A 10 0.23 -3.72 4.57
C PRO A 10 -0.87 -3.37 3.56
N VAL A 11 -1.81 -4.29 3.32
CA VAL A 11 -2.92 -4.08 2.36
C VAL A 11 -3.90 -3.04 2.89
N LYS A 12 -4.15 -3.02 4.20
CA LYS A 12 -5.02 -2.01 4.83
C LYS A 12 -4.43 -0.60 4.68
N ILE A 13 -3.12 -0.46 4.86
CA ILE A 13 -2.40 0.81 4.66
C ILE A 13 -2.47 1.25 3.20
N GLY A 14 -2.21 0.33 2.27
CA GLY A 14 -2.36 0.59 0.83
C GLY A 14 -3.76 1.09 0.46
N LEU A 15 -4.81 0.48 1.00
CA LEU A 15 -6.19 0.84 0.69
C LEU A 15 -6.58 2.22 1.22
N ILE A 16 -6.11 2.60 2.41
CA ILE A 16 -6.35 3.94 2.98
C ILE A 16 -5.66 5.01 2.12
N ALA A 17 -4.40 4.78 1.73
CA ALA A 17 -3.66 5.71 0.88
C ALA A 17 -4.33 5.88 -0.49
N ALA A 18 -4.76 4.78 -1.11
CA ALA A 18 -5.51 4.80 -2.36
C ALA A 18 -6.83 5.58 -2.24
N GLY A 19 -7.57 5.38 -1.15
CA GLY A 19 -8.81 6.09 -0.87
C GLY A 19 -8.60 7.61 -0.77
N ILE A 20 -7.57 8.06 -0.05
CA ILE A 20 -7.22 9.48 0.06
C ILE A 20 -6.82 10.05 -1.32
N ALA A 21 -6.01 9.32 -2.08
CA ALA A 21 -5.58 9.73 -3.41
C ALA A 21 -6.75 9.85 -4.40
N ILE A 22 -7.68 8.91 -4.37
CA ILE A 22 -8.92 8.97 -5.15
C ILE A 22 -9.75 10.18 -4.74
N LEU A 23 -9.89 10.45 -3.43
CA LEU A 23 -10.63 11.62 -2.95
C LEU A 23 -10.01 12.94 -3.44
N LEU A 24 -8.69 13.05 -3.42
CA LEU A 24 -7.97 14.20 -3.97
C LEU A 24 -8.16 14.33 -5.49
N ALA A 25 -8.15 13.22 -6.22
CA ALA A 25 -8.40 13.21 -7.66
C ALA A 25 -9.84 13.68 -7.98
N ILE A 26 -10.83 13.25 -7.20
CA ILE A 26 -12.22 13.72 -7.30
C ILE A 26 -12.28 15.24 -7.10
N ILE A 27 -11.58 15.78 -6.10
CA ILE A 27 -11.51 17.24 -5.88
C ILE A 27 -10.89 17.95 -7.09
N GLY A 28 -9.83 17.39 -7.69
CA GLY A 28 -9.21 17.93 -8.91
C GLY A 28 -10.17 17.96 -10.11
N ILE A 29 -10.98 16.92 -10.26
CA ILE A 29 -12.01 16.84 -11.31
C ILE A 29 -13.06 17.94 -11.11
N PHE A 30 -13.58 18.14 -9.89
CA PHE A 30 -14.52 19.22 -9.60
C PHE A 30 -13.95 20.61 -9.84
N LYS A 31 -12.63 20.78 -9.70
CA LYS A 31 -11.93 22.04 -10.00
C LYS A 31 -11.65 22.25 -11.49
N GLY A 32 -12.05 21.33 -12.36
CA GLY A 32 -11.83 21.43 -13.81
C GLY A 32 -10.40 21.13 -14.25
N ALA A 33 -9.59 20.48 -13.42
CA ALA A 33 -8.19 20.15 -13.74
C ALA A 33 -8.06 18.95 -14.70
N VAL A 34 -9.15 18.19 -14.92
CA VAL A 34 -9.19 17.01 -15.79
C VAL A 34 -10.31 17.20 -16.82
N PRO A 35 -10.09 16.86 -18.11
CA PRO A 35 -11.15 16.86 -19.11
C PRO A 35 -12.36 16.04 -18.67
N ALA A 36 -13.57 16.55 -18.94
CA ALA A 36 -14.84 15.97 -18.48
C ALA A 36 -15.29 14.71 -19.28
N ASP A 37 -14.35 14.05 -19.95
CA ASP A 37 -14.61 12.80 -20.66
C ASP A 37 -14.57 11.61 -19.67
N PRO A 38 -15.53 10.67 -19.74
CA PRO A 38 -15.59 9.52 -18.83
C PRO A 38 -14.28 8.71 -18.75
N LEU A 39 -13.58 8.60 -19.87
CA LEU A 39 -12.30 7.89 -19.97
C LEU A 39 -11.18 8.62 -19.21
N SER A 40 -11.11 9.95 -19.34
CA SER A 40 -10.12 10.79 -18.66
C SER A 40 -10.31 10.76 -17.14
N ILE A 41 -11.57 10.81 -16.69
CA ILE A 41 -11.92 10.66 -15.27
C ILE A 41 -11.50 9.29 -14.76
N PHE A 42 -11.84 8.21 -15.48
CA PHE A 42 -11.45 6.85 -15.10
C PHE A 42 -9.93 6.71 -14.98
N MET A 43 -9.18 7.21 -15.97
CA MET A 43 -7.72 7.21 -15.94
C MET A 43 -7.17 8.02 -14.76
N ALA A 44 -7.70 9.21 -14.51
CA ALA A 44 -7.27 10.04 -13.38
C ALA A 44 -7.45 9.32 -12.03
N LEU A 45 -8.61 8.68 -11.83
CA LEU A 45 -8.90 7.92 -10.62
C LEU A 45 -8.05 6.64 -10.53
N ALA A 46 -7.90 5.90 -11.63
CA ALA A 46 -7.12 4.67 -11.67
C ALA A 46 -5.64 4.92 -11.41
N ILE A 47 -5.04 5.90 -12.09
CA ILE A 47 -3.63 6.26 -11.90
C ILE A 47 -3.41 6.75 -10.48
N SER A 48 -4.27 7.64 -9.98
CA SER A 48 -4.16 8.16 -8.60
C SER A 48 -4.27 7.02 -7.58
N GLY A 49 -5.33 6.23 -7.63
CA GLY A 49 -5.59 5.15 -6.68
C GLY A 49 -4.50 4.07 -6.71
N VAL A 50 -4.16 3.56 -7.90
CA VAL A 50 -3.18 2.46 -8.05
C VAL A 50 -1.77 2.91 -7.66
N SER A 51 -1.34 4.11 -8.06
CA SER A 51 0.01 4.59 -7.73
C SER A 51 0.21 4.70 -6.22
N TRP A 52 -0.74 5.31 -5.52
CA TRP A 52 -0.64 5.47 -4.07
C TRP A 52 -0.92 4.17 -3.30
N PHE A 53 -1.76 3.28 -3.83
CA PHE A 53 -1.94 1.93 -3.28
C PHE A 53 -0.61 1.17 -3.24
N VAL A 54 0.06 1.07 -4.39
CA VAL A 54 1.29 0.26 -4.54
C VAL A 54 2.41 0.82 -3.69
N VAL A 55 2.59 2.15 -3.69
CA VAL A 55 3.63 2.81 -2.88
C VAL A 55 3.41 2.53 -1.39
N ALA A 56 2.21 2.76 -0.88
CA ALA A 56 1.92 2.57 0.55
C ALA A 56 1.95 1.09 0.96
N TRP A 57 1.48 0.19 0.10
CA TRP A 57 1.58 -1.26 0.32
C TRP A 57 3.04 -1.72 0.37
N ALA A 58 3.90 -1.24 -0.54
CA ALA A 58 5.30 -1.62 -0.58
C ALA A 58 6.05 -1.15 0.68
N ILE A 59 5.84 0.09 1.10
CA ILE A 59 6.44 0.64 2.34
C ILE A 59 6.01 -0.18 3.55
N ALA A 60 4.71 -0.47 3.67
CA ALA A 60 4.20 -1.23 4.81
C ALA A 60 4.65 -2.70 4.79
N THR A 61 4.87 -3.27 3.61
CA THR A 61 5.44 -4.61 3.47
C THR A 61 6.91 -4.61 3.93
N ALA A 62 7.72 -3.66 3.45
CA ALA A 62 9.11 -3.53 3.89
C ALA A 62 9.24 -3.30 5.40
N ALA A 63 8.37 -2.47 5.98
CA ALA A 63 8.34 -2.26 7.43
C ALA A 63 8.03 -3.56 8.20
N ARG A 64 7.06 -4.34 7.71
CA ARG A 64 6.71 -5.64 8.29
C ARG A 64 7.85 -6.65 8.18
N ASP A 65 8.56 -6.66 7.04
CA ASP A 65 9.68 -7.57 6.82
C ASP A 65 10.81 -7.25 7.81
N VAL A 66 11.13 -5.95 8.03
CA VAL A 66 12.10 -5.52 9.06
C VAL A 66 11.65 -5.92 10.47
N GLU A 67 10.37 -5.74 10.81
CA GLU A 67 9.84 -6.15 12.12
C GLU A 67 9.96 -7.67 12.34
N ALA A 68 9.79 -8.47 11.29
CA ALA A 68 9.95 -9.92 11.35
C ALA A 68 11.42 -10.32 11.52
N ASP A 69 12.34 -9.72 10.75
CA ASP A 69 13.78 -9.96 10.83
C ASP A 69 14.34 -9.64 12.22
N LEU A 70 13.81 -8.62 12.91
CA LEU A 70 14.20 -8.26 14.27
C LEU A 70 13.59 -9.17 15.35
N ALA A 71 12.47 -9.82 15.05
CA ALA A 71 11.76 -10.70 15.99
C ALA A 71 12.33 -12.13 15.99
N GLU A 72 13.03 -12.54 14.93
CA GLU A 72 13.80 -13.78 14.92
C GLU A 72 15.10 -13.59 15.73
N PRO A 73 15.26 -14.27 16.89
CA PRO A 73 16.51 -14.23 17.62
C PRO A 73 17.60 -14.87 16.76
N SER A 74 18.66 -14.12 16.50
CA SER A 74 19.83 -14.60 15.75
C SER A 74 20.46 -15.81 16.46
N ASP A 75 20.24 -17.01 15.93
CA ASP A 75 20.92 -18.26 16.34
C ASP A 75 22.42 -18.29 15.94
N ASP A 76 22.97 -17.16 15.48
CA ASP A 76 24.38 -17.01 15.07
C ASP A 76 25.38 -16.97 16.24
N ALA A 77 24.93 -17.09 17.49
CA ALA A 77 25.82 -17.36 18.62
C ALA A 77 26.15 -18.87 18.66
N SER A 78 26.84 -19.40 17.65
CA SER A 78 27.44 -20.73 17.71
C SER A 78 28.62 -20.68 18.70
N PRO A 79 28.54 -21.27 19.90
CA PRO A 79 29.71 -21.48 20.75
C PRO A 79 30.49 -22.62 20.11
N THR A 80 31.48 -22.30 19.28
CA THR A 80 32.48 -23.29 18.85
C THR A 80 33.44 -23.50 20.02
N ASP A 81 33.07 -24.39 20.93
CA ASP A 81 33.89 -24.86 22.03
C ASP A 81 34.29 -26.32 21.74
N HIS A 82 35.39 -26.49 21.01
CA HIS A 82 36.18 -27.72 20.90
C HIS A 82 37.65 -27.36 20.66
#